data_AF-A0A1Y3P6U5-F1
#
_entry.id   AF-A0A1Y3P6U5-F1
#
_cell.length_a   1.000
_cell.length_b   1.000
_cell.length_c   1.000
_cell.angle_alpha   90.00
_cell.angle_beta   90.00
_cell.angle_gamma   90.00
#
_symmetry.space_group_name_H-M   'P 1'
#
loop_
_entity.id
_entity.type
_entity.pdbx_description
1 polymer ?
#
loop_
_entity_poly.entity_id
_entity_poly.type
_entity_poly.pdbx_seq_one_letter_code
_entity_poly.pdbx_strand_id
1 'polypeptide(L)'
;MFIRNRFFIICLIVTGVQQLVLAASTWSIALAGSSVSVGDLAKGKIEILIFFFLALVAYLVSSIGEIFSVKAQNQIWNSYVFKSVEVFCSDIGLSSEKNRRSINQWLSSEALSTIQAAVPFYINILSMVLNVVLTLGVFFFSLGVWIGSAVGVSLIVSLVLVYVSKSKINSLASEVQSSKISALLDIDGLIVNGMFGTTLMGASEGGKFSSKAKSFYGFAERYNKLEQMVACAPIVISVTIVTASIYFFGSSSHVELGVLVALLPRSLQLFGSVHSLSLYLSHFILMRQKIRNLLSFVSSLDKQDLSRQLSREKISIQDVNSQKKYSINELMDLVSSESVQPARLLVSGDNGSGKSSLLKILKGLYKESILVTPGARFCGEFNEVSTGQAQIAELKLLLNSIQKIILLDEWDANLDVTNRRNINSVISKISLENLVVEVRHSNNH
;
A
#
# COMPACT_ATOMS: atom_id res chain seq x y z
N MET A 1 2.18 -11.31 -5.26
CA MET A 1 1.22 -10.31 -5.80
C MET A 1 1.71 -9.73 -7.12
N PHE A 2 2.83 -9.00 -7.12
CA PHE A 2 3.43 -8.39 -8.32
C PHE A 2 3.79 -9.41 -9.42
N ILE A 3 4.53 -10.47 -9.08
CA ILE A 3 4.96 -11.52 -10.04
C ILE A 3 3.77 -12.28 -10.68
N ARG A 4 2.59 -12.27 -10.06
CA ARG A 4 1.40 -12.92 -10.64
C ARG A 4 0.72 -12.05 -11.70
N ASN A 5 1.08 -10.77 -11.81
CA ASN A 5 0.49 -9.85 -12.77
C ASN A 5 1.21 -9.94 -14.11
N ARG A 6 0.46 -10.19 -15.18
CA ARG A 6 1.02 -10.36 -16.54
C ARG A 6 1.64 -9.06 -17.09
N PHE A 7 1.02 -7.91 -16.84
CA PHE A 7 1.55 -6.62 -17.31
C PHE A 7 2.85 -6.25 -16.61
N PHE A 8 3.00 -6.61 -15.33
CA PHE A 8 4.26 -6.44 -14.60
C PHE A 8 5.38 -7.26 -15.25
N ILE A 9 5.14 -8.53 -15.58
CA ILE A 9 6.12 -9.38 -16.28
C ILE A 9 6.48 -8.81 -17.65
N ILE A 10 5.47 -8.39 -18.43
CA ILE A 10 5.69 -7.75 -19.74
C ILE A 10 6.59 -6.52 -19.59
N CYS A 11 6.35 -5.69 -18.57
CA CYS A 11 7.18 -4.51 -18.31
C CYS A 11 8.64 -4.88 -17.99
N LEU A 12 8.88 -5.94 -17.21
CA LEU A 12 10.24 -6.43 -16.93
C LEU A 12 10.95 -6.89 -18.21
N ILE A 13 10.24 -7.61 -19.10
CA ILE A 13 10.80 -8.07 -20.38
C ILE A 13 11.13 -6.87 -21.28
N VAL A 14 10.18 -5.93 -21.42
CA VAL A 14 10.35 -4.70 -22.23
C VAL A 14 11.54 -3.89 -21.72
N THR A 15 11.70 -3.76 -20.41
CA THR A 15 12.85 -3.11 -19.78
C THR A 15 14.16 -3.84 -20.10
N GLY A 16 14.15 -5.17 -20.08
CA GLY A 16 15.31 -5.97 -20.48
C GLY A 16 15.74 -5.71 -21.93
N VAL A 17 14.77 -5.74 -22.86
CA VAL A 17 15.01 -5.43 -24.27
C VAL A 17 15.53 -4.00 -24.45
N GLN A 18 14.94 -3.03 -23.78
CA GLN A 18 15.39 -1.64 -23.81
C GLN A 18 16.88 -1.52 -23.41
N GLN A 19 17.29 -2.14 -22.30
CA GLN A 19 18.67 -2.03 -21.82
C GLN A 19 19.67 -2.74 -22.76
N LEU A 20 19.27 -3.85 -23.38
CA LEU A 20 20.08 -4.50 -24.41
C LEU A 20 20.29 -3.61 -25.64
N VAL A 21 19.24 -2.95 -26.11
CA VAL A 21 19.32 -2.02 -27.26
C VAL A 21 20.18 -0.80 -26.92
N LEU A 22 20.08 -0.26 -25.69
CA LEU A 22 20.94 0.83 -25.23
C LEU A 22 22.43 0.43 -25.13
N ALA A 23 22.71 -0.80 -24.70
CA ALA A 23 24.05 -1.33 -24.68
C ALA A 23 24.62 -1.51 -26.09
N ALA A 24 23.82 -2.05 -27.02
CA ALA A 24 24.19 -2.15 -28.44
C ALA A 24 24.44 -0.78 -29.07
N SER A 25 23.62 0.23 -28.75
CA SER A 25 23.87 1.62 -29.15
C SER A 25 25.23 2.11 -28.63
N THR A 26 25.54 1.85 -27.35
CA THR A 26 26.83 2.23 -26.74
C THR A 26 28.03 1.50 -27.37
N TRP A 27 27.83 0.29 -27.88
CA TRP A 27 28.84 -0.41 -28.65
C TRP A 27 29.12 0.27 -30.00
N SER A 28 28.07 0.66 -30.75
CA SER A 28 28.23 1.34 -32.03
C SER A 28 28.97 2.68 -31.92
N ILE A 29 28.75 3.47 -30.86
CA ILE A 29 29.51 4.72 -30.67
C ILE A 29 31.01 4.45 -30.37
N ALA A 30 31.33 3.35 -29.70
CA ALA A 30 32.72 2.93 -29.51
C ALA A 30 33.39 2.57 -30.85
N LEU A 31 32.70 1.79 -31.70
CA LEU A 31 33.17 1.45 -33.03
C LEU A 31 33.33 2.68 -33.94
N ALA A 32 32.43 3.66 -33.82
CA ALA A 32 32.55 4.93 -34.52
C ALA A 32 33.82 5.68 -34.11
N GLY A 33 34.11 5.76 -32.80
CA GLY A 33 35.35 6.37 -32.28
C GLY A 33 36.62 5.69 -32.78
N SER A 34 36.61 4.35 -32.86
CA SER A 34 37.70 3.56 -33.44
C SER A 34 37.86 3.81 -34.95
N SER A 35 36.77 3.86 -35.70
CA SER A 35 36.81 4.08 -37.16
C SER A 35 37.32 5.48 -37.52
N VAL A 36 36.90 6.51 -36.77
CA VAL A 36 37.34 7.89 -36.97
C VAL A 36 38.83 8.05 -36.66
N SER A 37 39.35 7.38 -35.63
CA SER A 37 40.76 7.44 -35.25
C SER A 37 41.69 6.70 -36.23
N VAL A 38 41.18 5.67 -36.93
CA VAL A 38 41.90 5.00 -38.04
C VAL A 38 41.78 5.78 -39.36
N GLY A 39 40.88 6.77 -39.45
CA GLY A 39 40.65 7.58 -40.65
C GLY A 39 39.60 7.01 -41.62
N ASP A 40 38.89 5.95 -41.26
CA ASP A 40 37.79 5.37 -42.05
C ASP A 40 36.47 6.10 -41.76
N LEU A 41 36.31 7.26 -42.41
CA LEU A 41 35.14 8.13 -42.24
C LEU A 41 33.85 7.50 -42.77
N ALA A 42 33.92 6.58 -43.73
CA ALA A 42 32.75 5.92 -44.30
C ALA A 42 32.12 4.96 -43.27
N LYS A 43 32.94 4.10 -42.65
CA LYS A 43 32.47 3.21 -41.57
C LYS A 43 32.02 3.99 -40.34
N GLY A 44 32.76 5.04 -39.95
CA GLY A 44 32.38 5.90 -38.83
C GLY A 44 30.98 6.51 -38.98
N LYS A 45 30.60 6.98 -40.17
CA LYS A 45 29.25 7.51 -40.44
C LYS A 45 28.16 6.45 -40.29
N ILE A 46 28.40 5.24 -40.78
CA ILE A 46 27.43 4.13 -40.67
C ILE A 46 27.19 3.78 -39.19
N GLU A 47 28.26 3.67 -38.40
CA GLU A 47 28.15 3.37 -36.96
C GLU A 47 27.42 4.46 -36.17
N ILE A 48 27.60 5.74 -36.53
CA ILE A 48 26.83 6.85 -35.94
C ILE A 48 25.34 6.75 -36.28
N LEU A 49 25.00 6.40 -37.53
CA LEU A 49 23.59 6.19 -37.92
C LEU A 49 22.96 5.02 -37.16
N ILE A 50 23.69 3.91 -37.01
CA ILE A 50 23.25 2.75 -36.23
C ILE A 50 23.06 3.14 -34.76
N PHE A 51 23.97 3.93 -34.17
CA PHE A 51 23.86 4.43 -32.80
C PHE A 51 22.53 5.18 -32.58
N PHE A 52 22.20 6.15 -33.45
CA PHE A 52 20.96 6.93 -33.33
C PHE A 52 19.71 6.10 -33.58
N PHE A 53 19.76 5.16 -34.55
CA PHE A 53 18.65 4.25 -34.81
C PHE A 53 18.35 3.36 -33.60
N LEU A 54 19.37 2.74 -33.01
CA LEU A 54 19.22 1.91 -31.80
C LEU A 54 18.73 2.75 -30.61
N ALA A 55 19.26 3.96 -30.42
CA ALA A 55 18.79 4.86 -29.37
C ALA A 55 17.29 5.19 -29.53
N LEU A 56 16.84 5.51 -30.75
CA LEU A 56 15.43 5.76 -31.06
C LEU A 56 14.55 4.55 -30.72
N VAL A 57 14.96 3.34 -31.14
CA VAL A 57 14.26 2.09 -30.83
C VAL A 57 14.14 1.91 -29.33
N ALA A 58 15.22 2.14 -28.56
CA ALA A 58 15.19 2.03 -27.11
C ALA A 58 14.19 3.00 -26.46
N TYR A 59 14.10 4.25 -26.94
CA TYR A 59 13.12 5.23 -26.42
C TYR A 59 11.67 4.83 -26.73
N LEU A 60 11.41 4.29 -27.92
CA LEU A 60 10.07 3.77 -28.28
C LEU A 60 9.68 2.58 -27.41
N VAL A 61 10.60 1.64 -27.20
CA VAL A 61 10.40 0.48 -26.32
C VAL A 61 10.14 0.93 -24.87
N SER A 62 10.88 1.93 -24.38
CA SER A 62 10.69 2.51 -23.04
C SER A 62 9.28 3.10 -22.86
N SER A 63 8.78 3.82 -23.87
CA SER A 63 7.43 4.42 -23.82
C SER A 63 6.33 3.36 -23.73
N ILE A 64 6.48 2.27 -24.49
CA ILE A 64 5.57 1.11 -24.41
C ILE A 64 5.61 0.48 -23.01
N GLY A 65 6.80 0.36 -22.42
CA GLY A 65 7.00 -0.15 -21.06
C GLY A 65 6.21 0.63 -20.00
N GLU A 66 6.18 1.97 -20.12
CA GLU A 66 5.49 2.85 -19.17
C GLU A 66 3.96 2.65 -19.21
N ILE A 67 3.38 2.47 -20.40
CA ILE A 67 1.95 2.17 -20.54
C ILE A 67 1.59 0.87 -19.81
N PHE A 68 2.44 -0.16 -19.91
CA PHE A 68 2.23 -1.41 -19.19
C PHE A 68 2.48 -1.28 -17.69
N SER A 69 3.41 -0.43 -17.25
CA SER A 69 3.64 -0.10 -15.84
C SER A 69 2.38 0.45 -15.19
N VAL A 70 1.73 1.45 -15.81
CA VAL A 70 0.47 2.03 -15.29
C VAL A 70 -0.65 1.00 -15.26
N LYS A 71 -0.80 0.17 -16.31
CA LYS A 71 -1.78 -0.92 -16.32
C LYS A 71 -1.54 -1.94 -15.20
N ALA A 72 -0.26 -2.28 -14.95
CA ALA A 72 0.10 -3.17 -13.86
C ALA A 72 -0.27 -2.58 -12.50
N GLN A 73 0.04 -1.31 -12.25
CA GLN A 73 -0.31 -0.61 -11.01
C GLN A 73 -1.82 -0.66 -10.73
N ASN A 74 -2.64 -0.31 -11.72
CA ASN A 74 -4.10 -0.28 -11.58
C ASN A 74 -4.68 -1.68 -11.31
N GLN A 75 -4.22 -2.71 -12.02
CA GLN A 75 -4.74 -4.07 -11.82
C GLN A 75 -4.29 -4.68 -10.49
N ILE A 76 -3.04 -4.41 -10.08
CA ILE A 76 -2.49 -4.83 -8.78
C ILE A 76 -3.29 -4.16 -7.66
N TRP A 77 -3.52 -2.86 -7.75
CA TRP A 77 -4.34 -2.10 -6.81
C TRP A 77 -5.75 -2.67 -6.70
N ASN A 78 -6.44 -2.83 -7.84
CA ASN A 78 -7.80 -3.36 -7.87
C ASN A 78 -7.90 -4.74 -7.20
N SER A 79 -6.98 -5.64 -7.56
CA SER A 79 -6.93 -6.98 -6.98
C SER A 79 -6.62 -6.97 -5.48
N TYR A 80 -5.81 -6.01 -5.02
CA TYR A 80 -5.51 -5.84 -3.60
C TYR A 80 -6.74 -5.42 -2.80
N VAL A 81 -7.45 -4.41 -3.28
CA VAL A 81 -8.62 -3.85 -2.61
C VAL A 81 -9.67 -4.92 -2.42
N PHE A 82 -10.08 -5.58 -3.51
CA PHE A 82 -11.10 -6.61 -3.43
C PHE A 82 -10.70 -7.76 -2.51
N LYS A 83 -9.46 -8.23 -2.58
CA LYS A 83 -9.00 -9.29 -1.69
C LYS A 83 -8.94 -8.85 -0.22
N SER A 84 -8.52 -7.61 0.05
CA SER A 84 -8.43 -7.08 1.41
C SER A 84 -9.81 -6.89 2.02
N VAL A 85 -10.75 -6.36 1.23
CA VAL A 85 -12.16 -6.20 1.63
C VAL A 85 -12.82 -7.56 1.82
N GLU A 86 -12.59 -8.52 0.92
CA GLU A 86 -13.12 -9.88 1.04
C GLU A 86 -12.66 -10.55 2.34
N VAL A 87 -11.36 -10.48 2.66
CA VAL A 87 -10.82 -11.04 3.91
C VAL A 87 -11.40 -10.30 5.13
N PHE A 88 -11.48 -8.97 5.09
CA PHE A 88 -12.06 -8.17 6.17
C PHE A 88 -13.55 -8.49 6.41
N CYS A 89 -14.34 -8.60 5.35
CA CYS A 89 -15.77 -8.92 5.41
C CYS A 89 -16.04 -10.38 5.76
N SER A 90 -15.06 -11.29 5.57
CA SER A 90 -15.23 -12.71 5.88
C SER A 90 -15.23 -13.04 7.37
N ASP A 91 -14.62 -12.19 8.20
CA ASP A 91 -14.46 -12.37 9.65
C ASP A 91 -15.17 -11.25 10.41
N ILE A 92 -16.34 -11.55 10.99
CA ILE A 92 -17.12 -10.57 11.74
C ILE A 92 -16.39 -10.06 12.99
N GLY A 93 -15.40 -10.79 13.51
CA GLY A 93 -14.56 -10.34 14.63
C GLY A 93 -13.72 -9.11 14.27
N LEU A 94 -13.53 -8.80 12.99
CA LEU A 94 -12.81 -7.62 12.53
C LEU A 94 -13.71 -6.38 12.40
N SER A 95 -15.02 -6.49 12.56
CA SER A 95 -16.01 -5.45 12.22
C SER A 95 -16.06 -4.24 13.18
N SER A 96 -14.99 -3.98 13.94
CA SER A 96 -14.94 -2.85 14.86
C SER A 96 -14.89 -1.51 14.11
N GLU A 97 -15.47 -0.46 14.68
CA GLU A 97 -15.41 0.89 14.09
C GLU A 97 -13.98 1.39 13.90
N LYS A 98 -13.10 1.07 14.86
CA LYS A 98 -11.67 1.36 14.77
C LYS A 98 -11.06 0.70 13.53
N ASN A 99 -11.27 -0.61 13.35
CA ASN A 99 -10.74 -1.33 12.20
C ASN A 99 -11.36 -0.84 10.88
N ARG A 100 -12.67 -0.53 10.86
CA ARG A 100 -13.36 0.03 9.69
C ARG A 100 -12.73 1.36 9.24
N ARG A 101 -12.42 2.24 10.19
CA ARG A 101 -11.69 3.49 9.91
C ARG A 101 -10.26 3.21 9.44
N SER A 102 -9.55 2.31 10.11
CA SER A 102 -8.17 1.96 9.75
C SER A 102 -8.06 1.35 8.35
N ILE A 103 -8.94 0.41 7.97
CA ILE A 103 -8.92 -0.18 6.63
C ILE A 103 -9.28 0.84 5.56
N ASN A 104 -10.24 1.73 5.82
CA ASN A 104 -10.58 2.81 4.89
C ASN A 104 -9.40 3.77 4.69
N GLN A 105 -8.78 4.24 5.77
CA GLN A 105 -7.58 5.08 5.70
C GLN A 105 -6.42 4.37 4.99
N TRP A 106 -6.19 3.09 5.30
CA TRP A 106 -5.13 2.29 4.68
C TRP A 106 -5.34 2.16 3.17
N LEU A 107 -6.53 1.77 2.74
CA LEU A 107 -6.84 1.59 1.32
C LEU A 107 -6.84 2.93 0.58
N SER A 108 -7.40 3.99 1.15
CA SER A 108 -7.44 5.31 0.49
C SER A 108 -6.08 6.00 0.36
N SER A 109 -5.10 5.69 1.23
CA SER A 109 -3.83 6.42 1.28
C SER A 109 -2.59 5.53 1.10
N GLU A 110 -2.19 4.82 2.15
CA GLU A 110 -0.88 4.15 2.21
C GLU A 110 -0.78 2.96 1.24
N ALA A 111 -1.86 2.20 1.05
CA ALA A 111 -1.84 1.04 0.17
C ALA A 111 -1.71 1.44 -1.31
N LEU A 112 -2.50 2.42 -1.76
CA LEU A 112 -2.45 2.94 -3.13
C LEU A 112 -1.07 3.53 -3.43
N SER A 113 -0.59 4.43 -2.57
CA SER A 113 0.72 5.07 -2.73
C SER A 113 1.87 4.06 -2.69
N THR A 114 1.79 3.03 -1.85
CA THR A 114 2.78 1.94 -1.81
C THR A 114 2.82 1.15 -3.11
N ILE A 115 1.67 0.78 -3.68
CA ILE A 115 1.61 0.02 -4.94
C ILE A 115 2.10 0.86 -6.12
N GLN A 116 1.68 2.12 -6.20
CA GLN A 116 2.11 3.06 -7.23
C GLN A 116 3.62 3.36 -7.15
N ALA A 117 4.22 3.35 -5.95
CA ALA A 117 5.66 3.48 -5.79
C ALA A 117 6.41 2.17 -6.07
N ALA A 118 5.85 1.01 -5.70
CA ALA A 118 6.53 -0.28 -5.77
C ALA A 118 6.77 -0.76 -7.21
N VAL A 119 5.78 -0.63 -8.09
CA VAL A 119 5.90 -1.07 -9.50
C VAL A 119 7.05 -0.38 -10.23
N PRO A 120 7.09 0.96 -10.34
CA PRO A 120 8.18 1.65 -11.03
C PRO A 120 9.51 1.45 -10.30
N PHE A 121 9.50 1.33 -8.97
CA PHE A 121 10.71 1.06 -8.19
C PHE A 121 11.40 -0.26 -8.61
N TYR A 122 10.65 -1.36 -8.75
CA TYR A 122 11.21 -2.63 -9.18
C TYR A 122 11.69 -2.63 -10.63
N ILE A 123 10.92 -1.97 -11.51
CA ILE A 123 11.30 -1.80 -12.93
C ILE A 123 12.60 -1.00 -13.03
N ASN A 124 12.70 0.11 -12.28
CA ASN A 124 13.88 0.96 -12.27
C ASN A 124 15.10 0.25 -11.70
N ILE A 125 14.96 -0.54 -10.63
CA ILE A 125 16.07 -1.38 -10.13
C ILE A 125 16.59 -2.31 -11.22
N LEU A 126 15.69 -3.05 -11.89
CA LEU A 126 16.09 -3.97 -12.95
C LEU A 126 16.79 -3.22 -14.08
N SER A 127 16.18 -2.12 -14.54
CA SER A 127 16.75 -1.22 -15.55
C SER A 127 18.16 -0.76 -15.16
N MET A 128 18.35 -0.35 -13.91
CA MET A 128 19.61 0.15 -13.38
C MET A 128 20.70 -0.92 -13.36
N VAL A 129 20.38 -2.11 -12.83
CA VAL A 129 21.31 -3.23 -12.74
C VAL A 129 21.74 -3.66 -14.14
N LEU A 130 20.77 -3.82 -15.06
CA LEU A 130 21.07 -4.18 -16.45
C LEU A 130 21.90 -3.10 -17.15
N ASN A 131 21.56 -1.83 -16.97
CA ASN A 131 22.31 -0.71 -17.55
C ASN A 131 23.78 -0.76 -17.12
N VAL A 132 24.03 -0.91 -15.82
CA VAL A 132 25.37 -0.93 -15.26
C VAL A 132 26.15 -2.16 -15.73
N VAL A 133 25.56 -3.36 -15.67
CA VAL A 133 26.23 -4.61 -16.09
C VAL A 133 26.55 -4.61 -17.58
N LEU A 134 25.58 -4.22 -18.43
CA LEU A 134 25.76 -4.22 -19.88
C LEU A 134 26.75 -3.14 -20.33
N THR A 135 26.68 -1.93 -19.76
CA THR A 135 27.62 -0.84 -20.08
C THR A 135 29.04 -1.19 -19.66
N LEU A 136 29.22 -1.82 -18.49
CA LEU A 136 30.51 -2.34 -18.06
C LEU A 136 31.04 -3.41 -19.01
N GLY A 137 30.17 -4.31 -19.49
CA GLY A 137 30.51 -5.28 -20.53
C GLY A 137 31.03 -4.61 -21.80
N VAL A 138 30.32 -3.59 -22.31
CA VAL A 138 30.76 -2.80 -23.48
C VAL A 138 32.12 -2.16 -23.24
N PHE A 139 32.37 -1.58 -22.05
CA PHE A 139 33.66 -0.97 -21.74
C PHE A 139 34.80 -1.99 -21.68
N PHE A 140 34.56 -3.17 -21.10
CA PHE A 140 35.57 -4.22 -21.01
C PHE A 140 36.06 -4.66 -22.40
N PHE A 141 35.14 -4.79 -23.35
CA PHE A 141 35.48 -5.20 -24.71
C PHE A 141 36.01 -4.06 -25.59
N SER A 142 35.54 -2.82 -25.39
CA SER A 142 35.91 -1.68 -26.26
C SER A 142 37.18 -0.95 -25.82
N LEU A 143 37.40 -0.79 -24.50
CA LEU A 143 38.54 -0.04 -23.94
C LEU A 143 39.66 -0.96 -23.43
N GLY A 144 39.46 -2.27 -23.54
CA GLY A 144 40.39 -3.27 -23.03
C GLY A 144 40.26 -3.55 -21.53
N VAL A 145 40.98 -4.59 -21.10
CA VAL A 145 40.87 -5.21 -19.77
C VAL A 145 41.25 -4.23 -18.65
N TRP A 146 42.22 -3.35 -18.87
CA TRP A 146 42.73 -2.44 -17.82
C TRP A 146 41.71 -1.37 -17.41
N ILE A 147 41.15 -0.62 -18.37
CA ILE A 147 40.18 0.45 -18.07
C ILE A 147 38.84 -0.17 -17.64
N GLY A 148 38.42 -1.27 -18.28
CA GLY A 148 37.20 -1.99 -17.90
C GLY A 148 37.27 -2.56 -16.49
N SER A 149 38.41 -3.14 -16.09
CA SER A 149 38.59 -3.66 -14.73
C SER A 149 38.64 -2.56 -13.67
N ALA A 150 39.25 -1.40 -13.97
CA ALA A 150 39.27 -0.25 -13.08
C ALA A 150 37.85 0.24 -12.71
N VAL A 151 36.95 0.32 -13.71
CA VAL A 151 35.53 0.64 -13.51
C VAL A 151 34.77 -0.47 -12.77
N GLY A 152 35.12 -1.75 -13.01
CA GLY A 152 34.52 -2.87 -12.28
C GLY A 152 34.91 -2.93 -10.81
N VAL A 153 36.17 -2.66 -10.48
CA VAL A 153 36.65 -2.59 -9.09
C VAL A 153 35.92 -1.48 -8.33
N SER A 154 35.71 -0.33 -8.96
CA SER A 154 35.02 0.79 -8.32
C SER A 154 33.53 0.50 -8.03
N LEU A 155 32.88 -0.29 -8.89
CA LEU A 155 31.54 -0.82 -8.66
C LEU A 155 31.49 -1.83 -7.50
N ILE A 156 32.47 -2.71 -7.39
CA ILE A 156 32.57 -3.67 -6.28
C ILE A 156 32.73 -2.92 -4.95
N VAL A 157 33.59 -1.89 -4.91
CA VAL A 157 33.75 -1.03 -3.73
C VAL A 157 32.41 -0.35 -3.36
N SER A 158 31.63 0.09 -4.35
CA SER A 158 30.27 0.61 -4.15
C SER A 158 29.36 -0.39 -3.43
N LEU A 159 29.30 -1.62 -3.96
CA LEU A 159 28.44 -2.67 -3.41
C LEU A 159 28.84 -3.05 -1.98
N VAL A 160 30.15 -3.10 -1.69
CA VAL A 160 30.68 -3.38 -0.35
C VAL A 160 30.26 -2.28 0.64
N LEU A 161 30.38 -1.00 0.27
CA LEU A 161 29.98 0.12 1.13
C LEU A 161 28.48 0.09 1.46
N VAL A 162 27.63 -0.20 0.47
CA VAL A 162 26.18 -0.37 0.69
C VAL A 162 25.91 -1.56 1.62
N TYR A 163 26.60 -2.69 1.40
CA TYR A 163 26.43 -3.88 2.20
C TYR A 163 26.81 -3.66 3.67
N VAL A 164 27.95 -3.01 3.93
CA VAL A 164 28.40 -2.66 5.29
C VAL A 164 27.43 -1.70 5.97
N SER A 165 26.89 -0.73 5.23
CA SER A 165 25.99 0.29 5.78
C SER A 165 24.56 -0.20 5.98
N LYS A 166 24.21 -1.36 5.41
CA LYS A 166 22.86 -1.95 5.41
C LYS A 166 22.21 -2.02 6.79
N SER A 167 22.95 -2.49 7.80
CA SER A 167 22.41 -2.65 9.16
C SER A 167 21.96 -1.31 9.76
N LYS A 168 22.78 -0.26 9.57
CA LYS A 168 22.52 1.08 10.07
C LYS A 168 21.39 1.77 9.30
N ILE A 169 21.35 1.59 7.98
CA ILE A 169 20.25 2.06 7.11
C ILE A 169 18.93 1.44 7.56
N ASN A 170 18.89 0.13 7.87
CA ASN A 170 17.69 -0.55 8.33
C ASN A 170 17.14 -0.01 9.64
N SER A 171 18.01 0.22 10.62
CA SER A 171 17.61 0.76 11.92
C SER A 171 16.97 2.14 11.75
N LEU A 172 17.68 3.05 11.06
CA LEU A 172 17.21 4.42 10.84
C LEU A 172 15.93 4.46 9.99
N ALA A 173 15.84 3.64 8.95
CA ALA A 173 14.65 3.50 8.12
C ALA A 173 13.40 3.09 8.93
N SER A 174 13.57 2.14 9.85
CA SER A 174 12.50 1.69 10.74
C SER A 174 12.08 2.79 11.72
N GLU A 175 13.04 3.52 12.29
CA GLU A 175 12.80 4.64 13.20
C GLU A 175 12.09 5.82 12.50
N VAL A 176 12.46 6.13 11.25
CA VAL A 176 11.78 7.16 10.44
C VAL A 176 10.32 6.79 10.19
N GLN A 177 10.04 5.52 9.85
CA GLN A 177 8.67 5.06 9.62
C GLN A 177 7.82 5.06 10.89
N SER A 178 8.36 4.53 12.00
CA SER A 178 7.62 4.48 13.27
C SER A 178 7.35 5.87 13.84
N SER A 179 8.34 6.76 13.81
CA SER A 179 8.19 8.15 14.27
C SER A 179 7.22 8.95 13.39
N LYS A 180 7.23 8.75 12.06
CA LYS A 180 6.26 9.36 11.14
C LYS A 180 4.83 8.99 11.50
N ILE A 181 4.54 7.69 11.64
CA ILE A 181 3.19 7.21 11.97
C ILE A 181 2.76 7.77 13.33
N SER A 182 3.65 7.72 14.33
CA SER A 182 3.37 8.24 15.67
C SER A 182 3.06 9.75 15.68
N ALA A 183 3.71 10.54 14.82
CA ALA A 183 3.43 11.97 14.68
C ALA A 183 2.12 12.23 13.93
N LEU A 184 1.82 11.48 12.87
CA LEU A 184 0.59 11.67 12.07
C LEU A 184 -0.68 11.28 12.83
N LEU A 185 -0.61 10.29 13.72
CA LEU A 185 -1.75 9.88 14.55
C LEU A 185 -2.24 10.99 15.50
N ASP A 186 -1.34 11.88 15.94
CA ASP A 186 -1.68 12.97 16.85
C ASP A 186 -2.37 14.16 16.14
N ILE A 187 -2.44 14.17 14.80
CA ILE A 187 -3.09 15.25 14.04
C ILE A 187 -4.58 15.33 14.38
N ASP A 188 -5.26 14.19 14.56
CA ASP A 188 -6.67 14.16 14.94
C ASP A 188 -6.89 14.82 16.31
N GLY A 189 -6.01 14.51 17.27
CA GLY A 189 -6.02 15.15 18.59
C GLY A 189 -5.79 16.66 18.52
N LEU A 190 -4.90 17.11 17.64
CA LEU A 190 -4.66 18.52 17.36
C LEU A 190 -5.92 19.23 16.81
N ILE A 191 -6.62 18.61 15.86
CA ILE A 191 -7.84 19.17 15.27
C ILE A 191 -8.97 19.21 16.29
N VAL A 192 -9.22 18.10 16.99
CA VAL A 192 -10.29 18.00 17.98
C VAL A 192 -10.08 19.00 19.11
N ASN A 193 -8.87 19.07 19.67
CA ASN A 193 -8.57 20.00 20.75
C ASN A 193 -8.44 21.45 20.27
N GLY A 194 -8.08 21.67 19.01
CA GLY A 194 -8.07 23.00 18.40
C GLY A 194 -9.46 23.57 18.16
N MET A 195 -10.43 22.73 17.75
CA MET A 195 -11.80 23.17 17.47
C MET A 195 -12.73 23.13 18.68
N PHE A 196 -12.63 22.08 19.51
CA PHE A 196 -13.55 21.84 20.63
C PHE A 196 -12.90 21.93 22.00
N GLY A 197 -11.56 21.96 22.06
CA GLY A 197 -10.80 22.06 23.30
C GLY A 197 -10.61 23.50 23.76
N THR A 198 -9.98 23.65 24.93
CA THR A 198 -9.51 24.95 25.42
C THR A 198 -8.18 25.31 24.77
N THR A 199 -7.81 26.60 24.80
CA THR A 199 -6.51 27.07 24.31
C THR A 199 -5.32 26.35 24.96
N LEU A 200 -5.45 25.98 26.24
CA LEU A 200 -4.45 25.18 26.97
C LEU A 200 -4.36 23.74 26.47
N MET A 201 -5.49 23.10 26.17
CA MET A 201 -5.53 21.74 25.59
C MET A 201 -4.92 21.72 24.18
N GLY A 202 -5.27 22.70 23.34
CA GLY A 202 -4.67 22.88 22.02
C GLY A 202 -3.17 23.12 22.08
N ALA A 203 -2.70 23.96 23.00
CA ALA A 203 -1.27 24.20 23.21
C ALA A 203 -0.51 22.96 23.72
N SER A 204 -1.12 22.18 24.62
CA SER A 204 -0.53 20.93 25.13
C SER A 204 -0.35 19.89 24.03
N GLU A 205 -1.40 19.63 23.25
CA GLU A 205 -1.33 18.70 22.12
C GLU A 205 -0.42 19.20 21.00
N GLY A 206 -0.42 20.50 20.72
CA GLY A 206 0.53 21.12 19.80
C GLY A 206 1.99 20.93 20.23
N GLY A 207 2.28 21.03 21.53
CA GLY A 207 3.61 20.74 22.09
C GLY A 207 4.01 19.27 21.92
N LYS A 208 3.08 18.33 22.18
CA LYS A 208 3.32 16.89 21.98
C LYS A 208 3.61 16.58 20.51
N PHE A 209 2.77 17.07 19.60
CA PHE A 209 2.97 16.89 18.15
C PHE A 209 4.31 17.47 17.70
N SER A 210 4.64 18.70 18.11
CA SER A 210 5.91 19.36 17.75
C SER A 210 7.13 18.54 18.22
N SER A 211 7.07 17.96 19.42
CA SER A 211 8.16 17.11 19.93
C SER A 211 8.36 15.84 19.10
N LYS A 212 7.26 15.15 18.74
CA LYS A 212 7.30 13.94 17.90
C LYS A 212 7.72 14.26 16.46
N ALA A 213 7.22 15.36 15.90
CA ALA A 213 7.60 15.84 14.58
C ALA A 213 9.09 16.17 14.52
N LYS A 214 9.65 16.84 15.54
CA LYS A 214 11.08 17.12 15.64
C LYS A 214 11.93 15.84 15.70
N SER A 215 11.47 14.83 16.44
CA SER A 215 12.12 13.52 16.47
C SER A 215 12.11 12.85 15.10
N PHE A 216 10.96 12.83 14.42
CA PHE A 216 10.83 12.32 13.05
C PHE A 216 11.78 13.03 12.08
N TYR A 217 11.79 14.36 12.06
CA TYR A 217 12.68 15.13 11.20
C TYR A 217 14.17 14.86 11.51
N GLY A 218 14.52 14.74 12.79
CA GLY A 218 15.89 14.39 13.20
C GLY A 218 16.34 13.02 12.69
N PHE A 219 15.47 12.01 12.73
CA PHE A 219 15.76 10.69 12.15
C PHE A 219 15.83 10.74 10.63
N ALA A 220 14.93 11.48 9.98
CA ALA A 220 14.90 11.62 8.53
C ALA A 220 16.19 12.31 8.00
N GLU A 221 16.65 13.35 8.68
CA GLU A 221 17.93 14.02 8.34
C GLU A 221 19.12 13.08 8.48
N ARG A 222 19.21 12.32 9.57
CA ARG A 222 20.31 11.37 9.81
C ARG A 222 20.32 10.27 8.76
N TYR A 223 19.14 9.78 8.38
CA TYR A 223 18.96 8.81 7.31
C TYR A 223 19.46 9.37 5.97
N ASN A 224 18.96 10.53 5.56
CA ASN A 224 19.36 11.17 4.30
C ASN A 224 20.87 11.45 4.25
N LYS A 225 21.48 11.92 5.35
CA LYS A 225 22.93 12.15 5.44
C LYS A 225 23.72 10.86 5.22
N LEU A 226 23.36 9.78 5.92
CA LEU A 226 24.03 8.49 5.78
C LEU A 226 23.90 7.96 4.35
N GLU A 227 22.70 8.03 3.78
CA GLU A 227 22.42 7.59 2.42
C GLU A 227 23.24 8.34 1.37
N GLN A 228 23.32 9.67 1.47
CA GLN A 228 24.13 10.48 0.56
C GLN A 228 25.62 10.18 0.70
N MET A 229 26.13 9.95 1.92
CA MET A 229 27.52 9.54 2.11
C MET A 229 27.83 8.20 1.45
N VAL A 230 26.96 7.20 1.63
CA VAL A 230 27.11 5.86 1.04
C VAL A 230 27.02 5.91 -0.48
N ALA A 231 26.15 6.76 -1.02
CA ALA A 231 25.97 6.88 -2.46
C ALA A 231 27.07 7.70 -3.16
N CYS A 232 27.65 8.72 -2.51
CA CYS A 232 28.68 9.58 -3.11
C CYS A 232 30.09 8.99 -3.06
N ALA A 233 30.44 8.26 -1.98
CA ALA A 233 31.78 7.69 -1.82
C ALA A 233 32.26 6.84 -3.02
N PRO A 234 31.42 6.00 -3.65
CA PRO A 234 31.83 5.19 -4.80
C PRO A 234 32.13 6.03 -6.04
N ILE A 235 31.42 7.14 -6.29
CA ILE A 235 31.71 8.01 -7.43
C ILE A 235 33.10 8.63 -7.26
N VAL A 236 33.38 9.19 -6.07
CA VAL A 236 34.67 9.83 -5.79
C VAL A 236 35.80 8.84 -6.03
N ILE A 237 35.68 7.62 -5.48
CA ILE A 237 36.67 6.56 -5.66
C ILE A 237 36.79 6.17 -7.15
N SER A 238 35.67 5.98 -7.86
CA SER A 238 35.66 5.59 -9.27
C SER A 238 36.33 6.62 -10.18
N VAL A 239 35.97 7.89 -10.02
CA VAL A 239 36.49 8.99 -10.84
C VAL A 239 37.98 9.20 -10.55
N THR A 240 38.41 9.11 -9.29
CA THR A 240 39.83 9.21 -8.93
C THR A 240 40.63 8.04 -9.53
N ILE A 241 40.12 6.80 -9.46
CA ILE A 241 40.78 5.64 -10.06
C ILE A 241 40.90 5.79 -11.57
N VAL A 242 39.82 6.17 -12.26
CA VAL A 242 39.85 6.32 -13.73
C VAL A 242 40.80 7.43 -14.15
N THR A 243 40.73 8.60 -13.50
CA THR A 243 41.65 9.72 -13.77
C THR A 243 43.12 9.33 -13.54
N ALA A 244 43.42 8.63 -12.45
CA ALA A 244 44.75 8.11 -12.17
C ALA A 244 45.19 7.08 -13.22
N SER A 245 44.29 6.18 -13.63
CA SER A 245 44.60 5.15 -14.62
C SER A 245 44.96 5.72 -15.99
N ILE A 246 44.24 6.76 -16.44
CA ILE A 246 44.53 7.47 -17.69
C ILE A 246 45.89 8.17 -17.63
N TYR A 247 46.21 8.77 -16.48
CA TYR A 247 47.47 9.51 -16.30
C TYR A 247 48.71 8.59 -16.22
N PHE A 248 48.61 7.48 -15.47
CA PHE A 248 49.77 6.60 -15.21
C PHE A 248 49.97 5.49 -16.25
N PHE A 249 48.90 4.99 -16.88
CA PHE A 249 48.96 3.84 -17.80
C PHE A 249 48.69 4.21 -19.26
N GLY A 250 48.62 5.51 -19.60
CA GLY A 250 48.37 5.99 -20.95
C GLY A 250 49.55 5.76 -21.90
N SER A 251 49.73 4.53 -22.39
CA SER A 251 50.63 4.19 -23.48
C SER A 251 49.87 4.00 -24.82
N SER A 252 49.91 5.03 -25.67
CA SER A 252 50.32 4.98 -27.09
C SER A 252 49.51 4.18 -28.13
N SER A 253 48.19 4.41 -28.29
CA SER A 253 47.54 4.24 -29.60
C SER A 253 46.49 5.32 -29.89
N HIS A 254 46.49 5.87 -31.11
CA HIS A 254 45.50 6.87 -31.54
C HIS A 254 44.07 6.31 -31.53
N VAL A 255 43.93 4.98 -31.68
CA VAL A 255 42.65 4.29 -31.72
C VAL A 255 41.98 4.25 -30.35
N GLU A 256 42.72 3.87 -29.31
CA GLU A 256 42.20 3.82 -27.94
C GLU A 256 41.83 5.22 -27.43
N LEU A 257 42.58 6.25 -27.81
CA LEU A 257 42.23 7.64 -27.51
C LEU A 257 40.93 8.07 -28.20
N GLY A 258 40.71 7.67 -29.46
CA GLY A 258 39.45 7.94 -30.18
C GLY A 258 38.24 7.26 -29.56
N VAL A 259 38.38 5.99 -29.15
CA VAL A 259 37.33 5.23 -28.44
C VAL A 259 37.07 5.83 -27.06
N LEU A 260 38.11 6.20 -26.31
CA LEU A 260 38.00 6.83 -24.99
C LEU A 260 37.21 8.13 -25.07
N VAL A 261 37.57 9.02 -26.00
CA VAL A 261 36.87 10.32 -26.20
C VAL A 261 35.39 10.10 -26.54
N ALA A 262 35.07 9.12 -27.37
CA ALA A 262 33.68 8.78 -27.72
C ALA A 262 32.88 8.25 -26.52
N LEU A 263 33.52 7.54 -25.58
CA LEU A 263 32.88 6.92 -24.43
C LEU A 263 32.86 7.77 -23.16
N LEU A 264 33.60 8.88 -23.09
CA LEU A 264 33.63 9.79 -21.92
C LEU A 264 32.23 10.20 -21.41
N PRO A 265 31.26 10.58 -22.26
CA PRO A 265 29.92 10.91 -21.78
C PRO A 265 29.23 9.70 -21.13
N ARG A 266 29.46 8.49 -21.64
CA ARG A 266 28.88 7.26 -21.10
C ARG A 266 29.59 6.78 -19.84
N SER A 267 30.89 7.03 -19.68
CA SER A 267 31.58 6.72 -18.43
C SER A 267 31.08 7.60 -17.29
N LEU A 268 30.84 8.89 -17.54
CA LEU A 268 30.20 9.78 -16.56
C LEU A 268 28.79 9.31 -16.21
N GLN A 269 28.00 8.90 -17.21
CA GLN A 269 26.67 8.34 -16.97
C GLN A 269 26.72 7.03 -16.18
N LEU A 270 27.71 6.18 -16.39
CA LEU A 270 27.89 4.95 -15.61
C LEU A 270 28.15 5.28 -14.13
N PHE A 271 28.95 6.29 -13.82
CA PHE A 271 29.15 6.70 -12.42
C PHE A 271 27.88 7.23 -11.77
N GLY A 272 27.14 8.09 -12.49
CA GLY A 272 25.81 8.51 -12.05
C GLY A 272 24.88 7.31 -11.85
N SER A 273 25.01 6.31 -12.72
CA SER A 273 24.22 5.08 -12.65
C SER A 273 24.56 4.21 -11.44
N VAL A 274 25.84 4.07 -11.10
CA VAL A 274 26.31 3.38 -9.90
C VAL A 274 25.82 4.09 -8.63
N HIS A 275 25.84 5.42 -8.63
CA HIS A 275 25.29 6.22 -7.53
C HIS A 275 23.79 6.01 -7.35
N SER A 276 23.01 6.13 -8.43
CA SER A 276 21.57 5.87 -8.39
C SER A 276 21.28 4.43 -7.94
N LEU A 277 22.07 3.45 -8.40
CA LEU A 277 21.93 2.06 -7.97
C LEU A 277 22.14 1.90 -6.45
N SER A 278 23.15 2.57 -5.88
CA SER A 278 23.37 2.59 -4.42
C SER A 278 22.15 3.13 -3.67
N LEU A 279 21.55 4.22 -4.15
CA LEU A 279 20.31 4.77 -3.59
C LEU A 279 19.14 3.79 -3.71
N TYR A 280 18.98 3.18 -4.88
CA TYR A 280 17.94 2.17 -5.11
C TYR A 280 18.11 0.95 -4.19
N LEU A 281 19.33 0.51 -3.91
CA LEU A 281 19.60 -0.59 -2.97
C LEU A 281 19.27 -0.22 -1.52
N SER A 282 19.54 1.02 -1.10
CA SER A 282 19.10 1.57 0.20
C SER A 282 17.56 1.56 0.29
N HIS A 283 16.91 2.17 -0.71
CA HIS A 283 15.45 2.24 -0.81
C HIS A 283 14.78 0.87 -0.96
N PHE A 284 15.48 -0.16 -1.45
CA PHE A 284 14.91 -1.50 -1.62
C PHE A 284 14.46 -2.08 -0.30
N ILE A 285 15.20 -1.77 0.77
CA ILE A 285 14.89 -2.25 2.10
C ILE A 285 13.61 -1.55 2.62
N LEU A 286 13.51 -0.24 2.43
CA LEU A 286 12.30 0.53 2.73
C LEU A 286 11.09 0.01 1.96
N MET A 287 11.23 -0.21 0.66
CA MET A 287 10.14 -0.70 -0.18
C MET A 287 9.68 -2.09 0.24
N ARG A 288 10.63 -2.98 0.58
CA ARG A 288 10.34 -4.31 1.10
C ARG A 288 9.54 -4.25 2.40
N GLN A 289 9.87 -3.31 3.30
CA GLN A 289 9.12 -3.10 4.53
C GLN A 289 7.69 -2.65 4.25
N LYS A 290 7.49 -1.68 3.34
CA LYS A 290 6.17 -1.20 2.95
C LYS A 290 5.30 -2.32 2.37
N ILE A 291 5.86 -3.14 1.48
CA ILE A 291 5.14 -4.27 0.90
C ILE A 291 4.82 -5.34 1.95
N ARG A 292 5.72 -5.59 2.90
CA ARG A 292 5.43 -6.50 4.02
C ARG A 292 4.25 -5.99 4.85
N ASN A 293 4.27 -4.72 5.23
CA ASN A 293 3.16 -4.08 5.96
C ASN A 293 1.85 -4.18 5.16
N LEU A 294 1.91 -3.97 3.85
CA LEU A 294 0.76 -4.12 2.95
C LEU A 294 0.20 -5.54 2.92
N LEU A 295 1.04 -6.56 2.92
CA LEU A 295 0.59 -7.95 2.96
C LEU A 295 0.05 -8.36 4.34
N SER A 296 0.60 -7.82 5.42
CA SER A 296 0.21 -8.17 6.80
C SER A 296 -0.85 -7.25 7.41
N PHE A 297 -1.28 -6.19 6.72
CA PHE A 297 -2.16 -5.17 7.29
C PHE A 297 -3.47 -5.75 7.82
N VAL A 298 -4.22 -6.49 6.99
CA VAL A 298 -5.52 -7.05 7.39
C VAL A 298 -5.36 -8.05 8.55
N SER A 299 -4.28 -8.83 8.56
CA SER A 299 -3.97 -9.75 9.67
C SER A 299 -3.52 -9.04 10.95
N SER A 300 -3.05 -7.80 10.87
CA SER A 300 -2.64 -7.00 12.03
C SER A 300 -3.79 -6.25 12.70
N LEU A 301 -4.99 -6.29 12.12
CA LEU A 301 -6.17 -5.67 12.69
C LEU A 301 -6.60 -6.38 13.98
N ASP A 302 -7.12 -5.60 14.93
CA ASP A 302 -7.55 -6.09 16.23
C ASP A 302 -8.77 -6.99 16.07
N LYS A 303 -8.64 -8.30 16.37
CA LYS A 303 -9.77 -9.22 16.40
C LYS A 303 -10.53 -9.10 17.71
N GLN A 304 -11.83 -8.81 17.62
CA GLN A 304 -12.72 -8.81 18.79
C GLN A 304 -13.09 -10.24 19.14
N ASP A 305 -12.84 -10.64 20.39
CA ASP A 305 -13.38 -11.89 20.93
C ASP A 305 -14.81 -11.65 21.41
N LEU A 306 -15.75 -11.72 20.45
CA LEU A 306 -17.18 -11.47 20.69
C LEU A 306 -17.76 -12.43 21.76
N SER A 307 -17.20 -13.64 21.87
CA SER A 307 -17.66 -14.66 22.81
C SER A 307 -17.40 -14.28 24.28
N ARG A 308 -16.25 -13.63 24.55
CA ARG A 308 -15.89 -13.14 25.89
C ARG A 308 -16.68 -11.91 26.32
N GLN A 309 -17.25 -11.17 25.38
CA GLN A 309 -18.05 -9.98 25.66
C GLN A 309 -19.49 -10.31 26.06
N LEU A 310 -19.92 -11.57 25.88
CA LEU A 310 -21.27 -12.02 26.23
C LEU A 310 -21.36 -12.40 27.71
N SER A 311 -22.09 -11.59 28.48
CA SER A 311 -22.54 -11.98 29.82
C SER A 311 -23.83 -12.80 29.68
N ARG A 312 -23.71 -14.13 29.50
CA ARG A 312 -24.85 -15.03 29.24
C ARG A 312 -25.97 -14.90 30.28
N GLU A 313 -25.63 -14.64 31.53
CA GLU A 313 -26.57 -14.51 32.64
C GLU A 313 -27.34 -13.19 32.65
N LYS A 314 -26.87 -12.17 31.93
CA LYS A 314 -27.44 -10.81 31.91
C LYS A 314 -28.27 -10.50 30.68
N ILE A 315 -28.40 -11.46 29.76
CA ILE A 315 -29.16 -11.30 28.52
C ILE A 315 -30.43 -12.15 28.61
N SER A 316 -31.58 -11.50 28.42
CA SER A 316 -32.88 -12.14 28.30
C SER A 316 -33.39 -12.02 26.86
N ILE A 317 -33.81 -13.12 26.28
CA ILE A 317 -34.39 -13.17 24.94
C ILE A 317 -35.86 -13.58 25.08
N GLN A 318 -36.77 -12.78 24.54
CA GLN A 318 -38.21 -13.07 24.59
C GLN A 318 -38.86 -12.82 23.24
N ASP A 319 -39.82 -13.66 22.87
CA ASP A 319 -40.69 -13.39 21.74
C ASP A 319 -41.72 -12.33 22.13
N VAL A 320 -41.80 -11.28 21.32
CA VAL A 320 -42.72 -10.15 21.55
C VAL A 320 -44.18 -10.60 21.46
N ASN A 321 -44.50 -11.55 20.58
CA ASN A 321 -45.86 -12.01 20.33
C ASN A 321 -46.30 -13.09 21.31
N SER A 322 -45.45 -14.08 21.57
CA SER A 322 -45.79 -15.24 22.42
C SER A 322 -45.33 -15.12 23.88
N GLN A 323 -44.49 -14.13 24.21
CA GLN A 323 -43.83 -13.96 25.51
C GLN A 323 -42.99 -15.18 25.96
N LYS A 324 -42.72 -16.11 25.03
CA LYS A 324 -41.87 -17.27 25.29
C LYS A 324 -40.42 -16.79 25.45
N LYS A 325 -39.76 -17.24 26.51
CA LYS A 325 -38.33 -16.98 26.74
C LYS A 325 -37.48 -17.98 25.97
N TYR A 326 -36.39 -17.49 25.41
CA TYR A 326 -35.39 -18.29 24.70
C TYR A 326 -34.04 -18.16 25.40
N SER A 327 -33.29 -19.26 25.44
CA SER A 327 -31.88 -19.23 25.76
C SER A 327 -31.05 -18.76 24.56
N ILE A 328 -29.81 -18.34 24.80
CA ILE A 328 -28.88 -17.97 23.72
C ILE A 328 -28.65 -19.13 22.77
N ASN A 329 -28.53 -20.37 23.27
CA ASN A 329 -28.31 -21.54 22.44
C ASN A 329 -29.51 -21.81 21.52
N GLU A 330 -30.74 -21.73 22.06
CA GLU A 330 -31.97 -21.89 21.26
C GLU A 330 -32.09 -20.82 20.17
N LEU A 331 -31.71 -19.58 20.46
CA LEU A 331 -31.66 -18.52 19.45
C LEU A 331 -30.67 -18.84 18.33
N MET A 332 -29.50 -19.35 18.68
CA MET A 332 -28.44 -19.71 17.72
C MET A 332 -28.88 -20.90 16.86
N ASP A 333 -29.60 -21.86 17.44
CA ASP A 333 -30.18 -23.01 16.72
C ASP A 333 -31.28 -22.55 15.75
N LEU A 334 -32.15 -21.61 16.17
CA LEU A 334 -33.18 -21.02 15.30
C LEU A 334 -32.57 -20.33 14.07
N VAL A 335 -31.50 -19.55 14.27
CA VAL A 335 -30.79 -18.86 13.18
C VAL A 335 -30.03 -19.82 12.28
N SER A 336 -29.57 -20.96 12.81
CA SER A 336 -28.81 -21.96 12.05
C SER A 336 -29.69 -22.98 11.31
N SER A 337 -30.99 -23.03 11.62
CA SER A 337 -31.94 -23.97 11.00
C SER A 337 -32.20 -23.68 9.52
N GLU A 338 -32.32 -24.73 8.69
CA GLU A 338 -32.63 -24.58 7.25
C GLU A 338 -34.00 -23.93 6.99
N SER A 339 -34.94 -24.15 7.92
CA SER A 339 -36.27 -23.55 7.92
C SER A 339 -36.40 -22.52 9.05
N VAL A 340 -35.86 -21.32 8.80
CA VAL A 340 -36.01 -20.17 9.71
C VAL A 340 -37.49 -19.93 9.98
N GLN A 341 -37.92 -20.09 11.24
CA GLN A 341 -39.30 -19.80 11.62
C GLN A 341 -39.50 -18.29 11.80
N PRO A 342 -40.61 -17.73 11.29
CA PRO A 342 -40.95 -16.34 11.52
C PRO A 342 -41.19 -16.08 13.01
N ALA A 343 -40.46 -15.13 13.57
CA ALA A 343 -40.62 -14.71 14.96
C ALA A 343 -40.06 -13.32 15.16
N ARG A 344 -40.52 -12.63 16.21
CA ARG A 344 -40.01 -11.34 16.63
C ARG A 344 -39.39 -11.45 18.01
N LEU A 345 -38.07 -11.51 18.08
CA LEU A 345 -37.33 -11.74 19.31
C LEU A 345 -36.71 -10.43 19.81
N LEU A 346 -37.02 -10.06 21.04
CA LEU A 346 -36.44 -8.93 21.75
C LEU A 346 -35.31 -9.41 22.66
N VAL A 347 -34.12 -8.87 22.46
CA VAL A 347 -32.93 -9.08 23.29
C VAL A 347 -32.80 -7.91 24.26
N SER A 348 -32.94 -8.19 25.55
CA SER A 348 -32.87 -7.22 26.64
C SER A 348 -31.76 -7.57 27.63
N GLY A 349 -31.24 -6.57 28.34
CA GLY A 349 -30.16 -6.74 29.32
C GLY A 349 -29.49 -5.41 29.64
N ASP A 350 -28.65 -5.40 30.67
CA ASP A 350 -27.96 -4.18 31.12
C ASP A 350 -27.02 -3.60 30.05
N ASN A 351 -26.64 -2.34 30.18
CA ASN A 351 -25.59 -1.75 29.34
C ASN A 351 -24.26 -2.51 29.56
N GLY A 352 -23.57 -2.84 28.46
CA GLY A 352 -22.34 -3.63 28.51
C GLY A 352 -22.52 -5.15 28.70
N SER A 353 -23.75 -5.67 28.73
CA SER A 353 -24.01 -7.12 28.80
C SER A 353 -23.63 -7.93 27.55
N GLY A 354 -23.36 -7.24 26.42
CA GLY A 354 -22.95 -7.87 25.16
C GLY A 354 -24.06 -8.02 24.10
N LYS A 355 -25.20 -7.31 24.23
CA LYS A 355 -26.34 -7.39 23.30
C LYS A 355 -25.95 -7.17 21.83
N SER A 356 -25.24 -6.09 21.51
CA SER A 356 -24.75 -5.82 20.15
C SER A 356 -23.72 -6.86 19.68
N SER A 357 -22.91 -7.41 20.60
CA SER A 357 -21.98 -8.49 20.30
C SER A 357 -22.71 -9.80 19.96
N LEU A 358 -23.85 -10.08 20.60
CA LEU A 358 -24.72 -11.21 20.26
C LEU A 358 -25.22 -11.11 18.81
N LEU A 359 -25.72 -9.93 18.41
CA LEU A 359 -26.19 -9.71 17.04
C LEU A 359 -25.06 -9.91 16.01
N LYS A 360 -23.85 -9.45 16.32
CA LYS A 360 -22.66 -9.71 15.46
C LYS A 360 -22.35 -11.20 15.36
N ILE A 361 -22.47 -11.96 16.45
CA ILE A 361 -22.27 -13.41 16.41
C ILE A 361 -23.32 -14.08 15.52
N LEU A 362 -24.61 -13.71 15.64
CA LEU A 362 -25.67 -14.23 14.77
C LEU A 362 -25.42 -13.90 13.29
N LYS A 363 -24.95 -12.67 12.99
CA LYS A 363 -24.52 -12.28 11.64
C LYS A 363 -23.34 -13.11 11.13
N GLY A 364 -22.42 -13.49 12.01
CA GLY A 364 -21.30 -14.38 11.68
C GLY A 364 -21.73 -15.81 11.37
N LEU A 365 -22.75 -16.32 12.09
CA LEU A 365 -23.32 -17.65 11.85
C LEU A 365 -24.12 -17.69 10.55
N TYR A 366 -24.95 -16.68 10.30
CA TYR A 366 -25.76 -16.59 9.08
C TYR A 366 -25.37 -15.37 8.25
N LYS A 367 -24.45 -15.57 7.30
CA LYS A 367 -23.87 -14.50 6.47
C LYS A 367 -24.90 -13.77 5.61
N GLU A 368 -26.01 -14.39 5.24
CA GLU A 368 -27.07 -13.78 4.43
C GLU A 368 -28.07 -12.94 5.26
N SER A 369 -27.87 -12.79 6.57
CA SER A 369 -28.71 -11.90 7.41
C SER A 369 -28.36 -10.43 7.21
N ILE A 370 -29.33 -9.52 7.41
CA ILE A 370 -29.06 -8.08 7.53
C ILE A 370 -28.80 -7.76 9.00
N LEU A 371 -27.73 -7.01 9.27
CA LEU A 371 -27.47 -6.44 10.58
C LEU A 371 -27.49 -4.91 10.49
N VAL A 372 -28.56 -4.29 10.99
CA VAL A 372 -28.69 -2.84 11.06
C VAL A 372 -28.09 -2.36 12.38
N THR A 373 -27.01 -1.60 12.32
CA THR A 373 -26.39 -0.97 13.50
C THR A 373 -26.51 0.55 13.45
N PRO A 374 -26.47 1.24 14.60
CA PRO A 374 -26.45 2.70 14.63
C PRO A 374 -25.26 3.24 13.82
N GLY A 375 -25.55 3.95 12.72
CA GLY A 375 -24.54 4.53 11.82
C GLY A 375 -24.04 3.63 10.69
N ALA A 376 -24.57 2.41 10.51
CA ALA A 376 -24.40 1.67 9.27
C ALA A 376 -25.30 2.28 8.18
N ARG A 377 -24.71 2.63 7.04
CA ARG A 377 -25.43 3.04 5.82
C ARG A 377 -25.11 2.06 4.70
N PHE A 378 -26.12 1.33 4.28
CA PHE A 378 -26.19 0.40 3.16
C PHE A 378 -26.56 1.11 1.86
N CYS A 379 -27.44 2.13 1.92
CA CYS A 379 -27.98 2.79 0.75
C CYS A 379 -27.45 4.23 0.59
N GLY A 380 -26.25 4.39 0.03
CA GLY A 380 -25.73 5.67 -0.49
C GLY A 380 -25.87 6.89 0.44
N GLU A 381 -25.75 8.10 -0.13
CA GLU A 381 -26.08 9.34 0.57
C GLU A 381 -27.51 9.76 0.22
N PHE A 382 -28.39 9.78 1.22
CA PHE A 382 -29.65 10.51 1.14
C PHE A 382 -29.33 11.99 1.34
N ASN A 383 -29.07 12.70 0.24
CA ASN A 383 -28.86 14.15 0.28
C ASN A 383 -30.13 14.83 0.84
N GLU A 384 -29.95 15.79 1.75
CA GLU A 384 -30.99 16.68 2.31
C GLU A 384 -31.99 16.07 3.32
N VAL A 385 -31.68 14.90 3.90
CA VAL A 385 -32.59 14.23 4.84
C VAL A 385 -32.01 14.21 6.26
N SER A 386 -32.84 14.46 7.29
CA SER A 386 -32.38 14.39 8.68
C SER A 386 -31.88 12.98 9.02
N THR A 387 -30.97 12.85 10.00
CA THR A 387 -30.37 11.55 10.38
C THR A 387 -31.41 10.47 10.68
N GLY A 388 -32.51 10.83 11.35
CA GLY A 388 -33.64 9.93 11.62
C GLY A 388 -34.45 9.57 10.37
N GLN A 389 -34.69 10.52 9.46
CA GLN A 389 -35.41 10.25 8.21
C GLN A 389 -34.60 9.38 7.24
N ALA A 390 -33.28 9.56 7.18
CA ALA A 390 -32.38 8.71 6.40
C ALA A 390 -32.39 7.28 6.93
N GLN A 391 -32.34 7.11 8.26
CA GLN A 391 -32.44 5.81 8.92
C GLN A 391 -33.79 5.13 8.65
N ILE A 392 -34.90 5.90 8.61
CA ILE A 392 -36.23 5.36 8.24
C ILE A 392 -36.28 4.90 6.79
N ALA A 393 -35.76 5.70 5.86
CA ALA A 393 -35.74 5.36 4.43
C ALA A 393 -34.95 4.08 4.18
N GLU A 394 -33.79 3.98 4.83
CA GLU A 394 -32.94 2.80 4.80
C GLU A 394 -33.58 1.57 5.42
N LEU A 395 -34.16 1.70 6.63
CA LEU A 395 -34.92 0.62 7.26
C LEU A 395 -36.02 0.12 6.33
N LYS A 396 -36.83 1.01 5.73
CA LYS A 396 -37.89 0.62 4.78
C LYS A 396 -37.36 -0.13 3.56
N LEU A 397 -36.20 0.26 3.03
CA LEU A 397 -35.57 -0.42 1.89
C LEU A 397 -35.07 -1.81 2.29
N LEU A 398 -34.39 -1.93 3.42
CA LEU A 398 -33.87 -3.20 3.93
C LEU A 398 -34.99 -4.16 4.32
N LEU A 399 -36.07 -3.62 4.87
CA LEU A 399 -37.27 -4.36 5.28
C LEU A 399 -38.08 -4.89 4.08
N ASN A 400 -37.91 -4.32 2.88
CA ASN A 400 -38.45 -4.86 1.63
C ASN A 400 -37.53 -5.88 0.94
N SER A 401 -36.38 -6.22 1.54
CA SER A 401 -35.45 -7.21 0.97
C SER A 401 -35.93 -8.64 1.20
N ILE A 402 -35.48 -9.58 0.36
CA ILE A 402 -35.91 -11.00 0.35
C ILE A 402 -35.32 -11.81 1.54
N GLN A 403 -34.66 -11.17 2.49
CA GLN A 403 -33.88 -11.86 3.50
C GLN A 403 -34.72 -12.39 4.66
N LYS A 404 -34.50 -13.66 5.01
CA LYS A 404 -35.24 -14.38 6.05
C LYS A 404 -34.89 -13.97 7.48
N ILE A 405 -33.71 -13.37 7.71
CA ILE A 405 -33.21 -13.02 9.04
C ILE A 405 -32.76 -11.56 9.06
N ILE A 406 -33.37 -10.78 9.97
CA ILE A 406 -33.12 -9.35 10.13
C ILE A 406 -32.72 -9.09 11.59
N LEU A 407 -31.53 -8.53 11.78
CA LEU A 407 -30.94 -8.21 13.06
C LEU A 407 -30.92 -6.68 13.23
N LEU A 408 -31.56 -6.18 14.27
CA LEU A 408 -31.74 -4.75 14.51
C LEU A 408 -31.08 -4.35 15.82
N ASP A 409 -30.01 -3.56 15.77
CA ASP A 409 -29.32 -3.04 16.94
C ASP A 409 -29.74 -1.58 17.17
N GLU A 410 -30.40 -1.30 18.30
CA GLU A 410 -30.79 0.04 18.74
C GLU A 410 -31.45 0.88 17.64
N TRP A 411 -32.33 0.25 16.85
CA TRP A 411 -32.97 0.90 15.70
C TRP A 411 -33.87 2.08 16.09
N ASP A 412 -34.35 2.08 17.34
CA ASP A 412 -35.20 3.12 17.91
C ASP A 412 -34.41 4.33 18.48
N ALA A 413 -33.09 4.25 18.48
CA ALA A 413 -32.22 5.35 18.88
C ALA A 413 -32.41 6.55 17.94
N ASN A 414 -32.55 7.75 18.51
CA ASN A 414 -32.73 9.02 17.77
C ASN A 414 -34.01 9.13 16.92
N LEU A 415 -35.00 8.25 17.11
CA LEU A 415 -36.33 8.36 16.49
C LEU A 415 -37.36 8.99 17.43
N ASP A 416 -38.18 9.90 16.88
CA ASP A 416 -39.35 10.46 17.56
C ASP A 416 -40.47 9.42 17.70
N VAL A 417 -41.43 9.70 18.58
CA VAL A 417 -42.51 8.78 18.94
C VAL A 417 -43.31 8.32 17.71
N THR A 418 -43.58 9.24 16.78
CA THR A 418 -44.36 8.96 15.57
C THR A 418 -43.62 7.99 14.64
N ASN A 419 -42.34 8.25 14.35
CA ASN A 419 -41.58 7.37 13.47
C ASN A 419 -41.27 6.02 14.12
N ARG A 420 -41.06 5.99 15.44
CA ARG A 420 -40.89 4.73 16.18
C ARG A 420 -42.12 3.85 16.06
N ARG A 421 -43.33 4.41 16.21
CA ARG A 421 -44.59 3.67 16.00
C ARG A 421 -44.72 3.16 14.56
N ASN A 422 -44.42 4.01 13.58
CA ASN A 422 -44.49 3.63 12.17
C ASN A 422 -43.55 2.47 11.86
N ILE A 423 -42.28 2.56 12.23
CA ILE A 423 -41.30 1.47 12.00
C ILE A 423 -41.69 0.22 12.80
N ASN A 424 -42.12 0.36 14.05
CA ASN A 424 -42.55 -0.78 14.85
C ASN A 424 -43.68 -1.57 14.16
N SER A 425 -44.61 -0.86 13.51
CA SER A 425 -45.70 -1.49 12.73
C SER A 425 -45.19 -2.23 11.49
N VAL A 426 -44.17 -1.69 10.82
CA VAL A 426 -43.54 -2.33 9.65
C VAL A 426 -42.77 -3.59 10.09
N ILE A 427 -42.00 -3.50 11.17
CA ILE A 427 -41.29 -4.66 11.75
C ILE A 427 -42.26 -5.77 12.14
N SER A 428 -43.39 -5.43 12.78
CA SER A 428 -44.42 -6.42 13.13
C SER A 428 -44.93 -7.17 11.90
N LYS A 429 -45.21 -6.46 10.80
CA LYS A 429 -45.66 -7.10 9.55
C LYS A 429 -44.62 -8.07 8.99
N ILE A 430 -43.36 -7.67 9.02
CA ILE A 430 -42.25 -8.46 8.46
C ILE A 430 -41.93 -9.68 9.30
N SER A 431 -42.10 -9.58 10.62
CA SER A 431 -41.92 -10.72 11.53
C SER A 431 -42.91 -11.86 11.32
N LEU A 432 -43.97 -11.66 10.53
CA LEU A 432 -44.90 -12.73 10.14
C LEU A 432 -44.29 -13.69 9.12
N GLU A 433 -43.32 -13.22 8.33
CA GLU A 433 -42.69 -13.99 7.25
C GLU A 433 -41.18 -14.22 7.49
N ASN A 434 -40.57 -13.43 8.39
CA ASN A 434 -39.13 -13.43 8.64
C ASN A 434 -38.82 -13.52 10.14
N LEU A 435 -37.60 -13.96 10.47
CA LEU A 435 -37.07 -13.89 11.82
C LEU A 435 -36.44 -12.52 12.06
N VAL A 436 -37.02 -11.74 12.97
CA VAL A 436 -36.49 -10.45 13.40
C VAL A 436 -35.94 -10.56 14.81
N VAL A 437 -34.67 -10.24 15.00
CA VAL A 437 -34.03 -10.15 16.32
C VAL A 437 -33.67 -8.69 16.58
N GLU A 438 -34.29 -8.07 17.58
CA GLU A 438 -34.08 -6.66 17.91
C GLU A 438 -33.47 -6.48 19.30
N VAL A 439 -32.54 -5.53 19.41
CA VAL A 439 -31.99 -5.01 20.66
C VAL A 439 -32.57 -3.62 20.87
N ARG A 440 -33.12 -3.36 22.07
CA ARG A 440 -33.62 -2.04 22.46
C ARG A 440 -32.98 -1.58 23.76
N HIS A 441 -32.85 -0.27 23.95
CA HIS A 441 -32.63 0.29 25.27
C HIS A 441 -33.94 0.19 26.07
N SER A 442 -33.93 -0.51 27.21
CA SER A 442 -35.08 -0.48 28.11
C SER A 442 -35.21 0.93 28.68
N ASN A 443 -36.13 1.72 28.13
CA ASN A 443 -36.93 2.73 28.83
C ASN A 443 -37.96 3.34 27.87
N ASN A 444 -39.09 2.65 27.73
CA ASN A 444 -40.43 3.18 27.99
C ASN A 444 -41.46 2.22 27.39
N HIS A 445 -42.50 1.97 28.20
CA HIS A 445 -43.68 1.15 27.97
C HIS A 445 -44.19 1.09 26.52
#